data_AF-A0A958ENR8-F1
#
_entry.id   AF-A0A958ENR8-F1
#
_cell.length_a   1.000
_cell.length_b   1.000
_cell.length_c   1.000
_cell.angle_alpha   90.00
_cell.angle_beta   90.00
_cell.angle_gamma   90.00
#
_symmetry.space_group_name_H-M   'P 1'
#
loop_
_entity.id
_entity.type
_entity.pdbx_description
1 polymer ?
#
loop_
_entity_poly.entity_id
_entity_poly.type
_entity_poly.pdbx_seq_one_letter_code
_entity_poly.pdbx_strand_id
1 'polypeptide(L)'
;MLRHMEILPIVRLAHHFGGAYSADMIFSFLKVPTNRQDFDLQVNELIRSGLIVEQDGYIFDKSQAFLTESILQKRDFSFALFRRYHLFLKLVWFIPWIQFIGLTGSNSFENCDESDDLDLFIVTSPKRIWICNFIVFILKSMIGKRLMINDNFYIESQQLSIRHKSYYSAIQLLQMIPVSVNRFTDNLIDFNPWLASELPNIKLKMNIKDKYVLFNQNKTDRIFFKPFDWLNKILFNLYQRKKRREGLPTSAETIFIREDYAKLHRYQFHTDYDHFFVKENINA
;
A
#
# COMPACT_ATOMS: atom_id res chain seq x y z
N MET A 1 -10.28 26.18 -19.36
CA MET A 1 -8.89 25.79 -19.04
C MET A 1 -8.78 25.00 -17.73
N LEU A 2 -9.53 25.32 -16.67
CA LEU A 2 -9.56 24.55 -15.41
C LEU A 2 -10.15 23.13 -15.46
N ARG A 3 -10.76 22.71 -16.59
CA ARG A 3 -11.61 21.51 -16.64
C ARG A 3 -10.88 20.17 -16.57
N HIS A 4 -9.57 20.10 -16.77
CA HIS A 4 -8.86 18.81 -16.85
C HIS A 4 -7.69 18.67 -15.85
N MET A 5 -7.50 19.66 -14.97
CA MET A 5 -6.25 19.81 -14.21
C MET A 5 -5.95 18.67 -13.24
N GLU A 6 -6.90 17.77 -12.95
CA GLU A 6 -6.66 16.64 -12.05
C GLU A 6 -6.54 15.28 -12.77
N ILE A 7 -7.10 15.13 -13.98
CA ILE A 7 -7.10 13.85 -14.69
C ILE A 7 -5.69 13.51 -15.20
N LEU A 8 -5.04 14.45 -15.90
CA LEU A 8 -3.71 14.24 -16.47
C LEU A 8 -2.63 13.97 -15.41
N PRO A 9 -2.56 14.70 -14.28
CA PRO A 9 -1.67 14.34 -13.19
C PRO A 9 -1.84 12.90 -12.72
N ILE A 10 -3.07 12.41 -12.54
CA ILE A 10 -3.32 11.04 -12.07
C ILE A 10 -2.90 10.01 -13.10
N VAL A 11 -3.19 10.25 -14.39
CA VAL A 11 -2.73 9.37 -15.48
C VAL A 11 -1.20 9.30 -15.47
N ARG A 12 -0.50 10.43 -15.42
CA ARG A 12 0.97 10.48 -15.40
C ARG A 12 1.58 9.92 -14.13
N LEU A 13 0.91 10.08 -12.99
CA LEU A 13 1.29 9.48 -11.73
C LEU A 13 1.27 7.95 -11.83
N ALA A 14 0.25 7.37 -12.47
CA ALA A 14 0.21 5.92 -12.74
C ALA A 14 1.44 5.47 -13.54
N HIS A 15 1.78 6.20 -14.62
CA HIS A 15 2.94 5.92 -15.46
C HIS A 15 4.26 6.11 -14.72
N HIS A 16 4.36 7.10 -13.83
CA HIS A 16 5.54 7.30 -13.00
C HIS A 16 5.81 6.09 -12.10
N PHE A 17 4.75 5.46 -11.60
CA PHE A 17 4.85 4.18 -10.91
C PHE A 17 4.89 2.99 -11.86
N GLY A 18 5.06 3.19 -13.17
CA GLY A 18 5.27 2.15 -14.16
C GLY A 18 4.04 1.37 -14.59
N GLY A 19 2.84 1.81 -14.21
CA GLY A 19 1.56 1.17 -14.52
C GLY A 19 0.58 2.12 -15.23
N ALA A 20 -0.68 1.71 -15.32
CA ALA A 20 -1.77 2.56 -15.80
C ALA A 20 -3.04 2.30 -14.99
N TYR A 21 -3.94 3.28 -14.97
CA TYR A 21 -5.21 3.18 -14.27
C TYR A 21 -6.38 3.08 -15.25
N SER A 22 -7.42 2.36 -14.85
CA SER A 22 -8.72 2.41 -15.52
C SER A 22 -9.40 3.74 -15.23
N ALA A 23 -10.41 4.08 -16.03
CA ALA A 23 -11.24 5.27 -15.81
C ALA A 23 -11.82 5.32 -14.38
N ASP A 24 -12.27 4.18 -13.84
CA ASP A 24 -12.79 4.10 -12.47
C ASP A 24 -11.73 4.40 -11.39
N MET A 25 -10.50 3.94 -11.59
CA MET A 25 -9.40 4.23 -10.67
C MET A 25 -9.01 5.70 -10.74
N ILE A 26 -8.93 6.27 -11.95
CA ILE A 26 -8.65 7.70 -12.12
C ILE A 26 -9.73 8.54 -11.44
N PHE A 27 -11.01 8.24 -11.69
CA PHE A 27 -12.13 8.91 -11.04
C PHE A 27 -12.01 8.85 -9.51
N SER A 28 -11.74 7.66 -8.96
CA SER A 28 -11.62 7.44 -7.51
C SER A 28 -10.47 8.22 -6.87
N PHE A 29 -9.45 8.58 -7.67
CA PHE A 29 -8.25 9.27 -7.22
C PHE A 29 -8.27 10.78 -7.45
N LEU A 30 -9.33 11.33 -8.04
CA LEU A 30 -9.50 12.79 -8.11
C LEU A 30 -9.55 13.40 -6.70
N LYS A 31 -8.80 14.48 -6.50
CA LYS A 31 -8.73 15.22 -5.22
C LYS A 31 -9.93 16.15 -5.06
N VAL A 32 -10.59 16.54 -6.14
CA VAL A 32 -11.84 17.31 -6.10
C VAL A 32 -13.08 16.43 -6.24
N PRO A 33 -14.15 16.66 -5.46
CA PRO A 33 -15.44 16.02 -5.67
C PRO A 33 -15.91 16.26 -7.11
N THR A 34 -16.16 15.17 -7.84
CA THR A 34 -16.45 15.21 -9.26
C THR A 34 -17.66 14.36 -9.57
N ASN A 35 -18.60 14.88 -10.38
CA ASN A 35 -19.72 14.08 -10.86
C ASN A 35 -19.23 13.10 -11.94
N ARG A 36 -19.71 11.84 -11.90
CA ARG A 36 -19.27 10.82 -12.85
C ARG A 36 -19.53 11.19 -14.32
N GLN A 37 -20.67 11.80 -14.63
CA GLN A 37 -20.99 12.22 -16.00
C GLN A 37 -20.04 13.31 -16.49
N ASP A 38 -19.71 14.27 -15.62
CA ASP A 38 -18.76 15.34 -15.93
C ASP A 38 -17.34 14.78 -16.15
N PHE A 39 -16.91 13.85 -15.30
CA PHE A 39 -15.66 13.12 -15.48
C PHE A 39 -15.59 12.39 -16.84
N ASP A 40 -16.64 11.64 -17.19
CA ASP A 40 -16.68 10.89 -18.46
C ASP A 40 -16.64 11.85 -19.67
N LEU A 41 -17.27 13.03 -19.58
CA LEU A 41 -17.17 14.07 -20.62
C LEU A 41 -15.74 14.60 -20.74
N GLN A 42 -15.08 14.93 -19.61
CA GLN A 42 -13.70 15.42 -19.60
C GLN A 42 -12.71 14.40 -20.18
N VAL A 43 -12.87 13.11 -19.83
CA VAL A 43 -12.05 12.02 -20.40
C VAL A 43 -12.23 11.95 -21.91
N ASN A 44 -13.48 12.00 -22.40
CA ASN A 44 -13.75 11.98 -23.84
C ASN A 44 -13.16 13.19 -24.58
N GLU A 45 -13.20 14.38 -23.97
CA GLU A 45 -12.53 15.58 -24.52
C GLU A 45 -11.02 15.37 -24.63
N LEU A 46 -10.37 14.82 -23.59
CA LEU A 46 -8.92 14.53 -23.58
C LEU A 46 -8.52 13.44 -24.59
N ILE A 47 -9.38 12.45 -24.83
CA ILE A 47 -9.18 11.43 -25.88
C ILE A 47 -9.27 12.09 -27.26
N ARG A 48 -10.30 12.91 -27.50
CA ARG A 48 -10.48 13.62 -28.79
C ARG A 48 -9.36 14.60 -29.08
N SER A 49 -8.85 15.29 -28.07
CA SER A 49 -7.68 16.17 -28.21
C SER A 49 -6.37 15.39 -28.39
N GLY A 50 -6.39 14.06 -28.20
CA GLY A 50 -5.23 13.20 -28.29
C GLY A 50 -4.20 13.45 -27.18
N LEU A 51 -4.64 13.89 -26.00
CA LEU A 51 -3.75 13.99 -24.84
C LEU A 51 -3.63 12.66 -24.09
N ILE A 52 -4.72 11.89 -24.08
CA ILE A 52 -4.76 10.53 -23.55
C ILE A 52 -5.28 9.57 -24.60
N VAL A 53 -5.05 8.28 -24.38
CA VAL A 53 -5.65 7.19 -25.15
C VAL A 53 -6.19 6.13 -24.20
N GLU A 54 -7.31 5.53 -24.55
CA GLU A 54 -7.82 4.34 -23.87
C GLU A 54 -7.44 3.10 -24.67
N GLN A 55 -6.82 2.13 -24.00
CA GLN A 55 -6.45 0.85 -24.57
C GLN A 55 -6.61 -0.26 -23.53
N ASP A 56 -7.27 -1.36 -23.92
CA ASP A 56 -7.47 -2.55 -23.07
C ASP A 56 -8.06 -2.25 -21.68
N GLY A 57 -8.90 -1.20 -21.59
CA GLY A 57 -9.54 -0.74 -20.35
C GLY A 57 -8.68 0.13 -19.44
N TYR A 58 -7.50 0.57 -19.90
CA TYR A 58 -6.61 1.49 -19.19
C TYR A 58 -6.45 2.79 -19.97
N ILE A 59 -6.24 3.89 -19.25
CA ILE A 59 -5.99 5.20 -19.82
C ILE A 59 -4.49 5.51 -19.74
N PHE A 60 -3.93 5.88 -20.88
CA PHE A 60 -2.53 6.23 -21.04
C PHE A 60 -2.36 7.70 -21.41
N ASP A 61 -1.28 8.32 -20.97
CA ASP A 61 -0.79 9.53 -21.64
C ASP A 61 -0.38 9.10 -23.06
N LYS A 62 -0.76 9.88 -24.10
CA LYS A 62 -0.48 9.48 -25.48
C LYS A 62 1.00 9.26 -25.75
N SER A 63 1.88 9.95 -25.03
CA SER A 63 3.34 9.74 -25.13
C SER A 63 3.79 8.34 -24.68
N GLN A 64 2.95 7.62 -23.94
CA GLN A 64 3.21 6.30 -23.33
C GLN A 64 2.26 5.20 -23.87
N ALA A 65 1.54 5.47 -24.97
CA ALA A 65 0.47 4.65 -25.53
C ALA A 65 0.85 3.22 -25.98
N PHE A 66 2.08 2.77 -25.76
CA PHE A 66 2.59 1.47 -26.23
C PHE A 66 3.11 0.57 -25.11
N LEU A 67 2.83 0.90 -23.84
CA LEU A 67 3.33 0.17 -22.67
C LEU A 67 2.40 -0.97 -22.18
N THR A 68 1.32 -1.28 -22.87
CA THR A 68 0.30 -2.25 -22.38
C THR A 68 0.85 -3.65 -22.15
N GLU A 69 1.73 -4.15 -23.02
CA GLU A 69 2.39 -5.45 -22.83
C GLU A 69 3.25 -5.46 -21.56
N SER A 70 3.96 -4.36 -21.28
CA SER A 70 4.75 -4.20 -20.06
C SER A 70 3.87 -4.23 -18.80
N ILE A 71 2.69 -3.62 -18.84
CA ILE A 71 1.75 -3.66 -17.71
C ILE A 71 1.27 -5.07 -17.44
N LEU A 72 0.81 -5.81 -18.46
CA LEU A 72 0.35 -7.19 -18.28
C LEU A 72 1.46 -8.06 -17.69
N GLN A 73 2.68 -7.92 -18.21
CA GLN A 73 3.86 -8.63 -17.72
C GLN A 73 4.14 -8.33 -16.24
N LYS A 74 4.05 -7.07 -15.81
CA LYS A 74 4.23 -6.69 -14.41
C LYS A 74 3.16 -7.24 -13.48
N ARG A 75 1.92 -7.38 -13.96
CA ARG A 75 0.85 -8.04 -13.19
C ARG A 75 1.12 -9.51 -12.99
N ASP A 76 1.63 -10.17 -14.04
CA ASP A 76 2.06 -11.57 -13.97
C ASP A 76 3.24 -11.73 -13.00
N PHE A 77 4.23 -10.84 -13.04
CA PHE A 77 5.33 -10.82 -12.07
C PHE A 77 4.84 -10.60 -10.64
N SER A 78 3.91 -9.66 -10.42
CA SER A 78 3.31 -9.41 -9.10
C SER A 78 2.62 -10.65 -8.55
N PHE A 79 1.85 -11.34 -9.39
CA PHE A 79 1.18 -12.57 -8.97
C PHE A 79 2.17 -13.72 -8.77
N ALA A 80 3.19 -13.84 -9.62
CA ALA A 80 4.26 -14.83 -9.47
C ALA A 80 5.06 -14.61 -8.17
N LEU A 81 5.36 -13.35 -7.82
CA LEU A 81 6.03 -12.98 -6.58
C LEU A 81 5.20 -13.37 -5.36
N PHE A 82 3.91 -13.05 -5.35
CA PHE A 82 2.98 -13.51 -4.32
C PHE A 82 2.96 -15.04 -4.20
N ARG A 83 2.82 -15.76 -5.33
CA ARG A 83 2.81 -17.23 -5.35
C ARG A 83 4.13 -17.82 -4.85
N ARG A 84 5.27 -17.22 -5.19
CA ARG A 84 6.59 -17.63 -4.73
C ARG A 84 6.69 -17.63 -3.21
N TYR A 85 6.04 -16.67 -2.55
CA TYR A 85 6.09 -16.50 -1.09
C TYR A 85 4.83 -16.96 -0.35
N HIS A 86 3.91 -17.65 -1.01
CA HIS A 86 2.65 -18.07 -0.38
C HIS A 86 2.85 -18.95 0.87
N LEU A 87 3.83 -19.87 0.87
CA LEU A 87 4.15 -20.70 2.05
C LEU A 87 4.68 -19.85 3.21
N PHE A 88 5.52 -18.85 2.90
CA PHE A 88 6.00 -17.91 3.89
C PHE A 88 4.86 -17.09 4.49
N LEU A 89 3.95 -16.55 3.65
CA LEU A 89 2.76 -15.84 4.11
C LEU A 89 1.88 -16.71 5.01
N LYS A 90 1.77 -18.02 4.71
CA LYS A 90 1.08 -18.97 5.58
C LYS A 90 1.76 -19.11 6.94
N LEU A 91 3.09 -19.27 6.98
CA LEU A 91 3.85 -19.34 8.24
C LEU A 91 3.69 -18.06 9.08
N VAL A 92 3.78 -16.89 8.43
CA VAL A 92 3.54 -15.59 9.09
C VAL A 92 2.12 -15.52 9.63
N TRP A 93 1.12 -15.93 8.85
CA TRP A 93 -0.25 -15.98 9.32
C TRP A 93 -0.44 -16.88 10.53
N PHE A 94 0.28 -17.99 10.69
CA PHE A 94 0.14 -18.83 11.88
C PHE A 94 0.82 -18.29 13.14
N ILE A 95 1.56 -17.18 13.06
CA ILE A 95 2.06 -16.47 14.24
C ILE A 95 0.86 -16.04 15.10
N PRO A 96 0.77 -16.44 16.39
CA PRO A 96 -0.44 -16.28 17.20
C PRO A 96 -1.02 -14.86 17.23
N TRP A 97 -0.13 -13.86 17.28
CA TRP A 97 -0.51 -12.46 17.46
C TRP A 97 -0.69 -11.68 16.15
N ILE A 98 -0.38 -12.27 14.99
CA ILE A 98 -0.68 -11.62 13.70
C ILE A 98 -2.15 -11.82 13.39
N GLN A 99 -2.88 -10.73 13.19
CA GLN A 99 -4.34 -10.73 13.01
C GLN A 99 -4.77 -10.34 11.59
N PHE A 100 -3.90 -9.68 10.84
CA PHE A 100 -4.12 -9.33 9.44
C PHE A 100 -2.78 -9.24 8.69
N ILE A 101 -2.80 -9.61 7.41
CA ILE A 101 -1.71 -9.43 6.47
C ILE A 101 -2.28 -8.80 5.19
N GLY A 102 -1.67 -7.71 4.74
CA GLY A 102 -1.91 -7.08 3.44
C GLY A 102 -0.61 -6.92 2.66
N LEU A 103 -0.70 -6.92 1.33
CA LEU A 103 0.39 -6.59 0.41
C LEU A 103 0.33 -5.09 0.12
N THR A 104 1.48 -4.43 0.17
CA THR A 104 1.65 -3.00 -0.13
C THR A 104 2.73 -2.79 -1.20
N GLY A 105 3.15 -1.55 -1.46
CA GLY A 105 4.23 -1.27 -2.40
C GLY A 105 3.89 -1.66 -3.84
N SER A 106 4.90 -2.01 -4.65
CA SER A 106 4.70 -2.37 -6.06
C SER A 106 3.66 -3.49 -6.25
N ASN A 107 3.62 -4.46 -5.32
CA ASN A 107 2.72 -5.59 -5.42
C ASN A 107 1.24 -5.18 -5.27
N SER A 108 0.91 -4.18 -4.45
CA SER A 108 -0.48 -3.72 -4.32
C SER A 108 -1.01 -3.04 -5.59
N PHE A 109 -0.11 -2.41 -6.35
CA PHE A 109 -0.43 -1.82 -7.66
C PHE A 109 -0.35 -2.83 -8.80
N GLU A 110 -0.03 -4.10 -8.52
CA GLU A 110 0.29 -5.13 -9.52
C GLU A 110 1.35 -4.66 -10.52
N ASN A 111 2.37 -3.96 -10.02
CA ASN A 111 3.43 -3.34 -10.79
C ASN A 111 4.83 -3.83 -10.36
N CYS A 112 4.95 -5.12 -10.05
CA CYS A 112 6.25 -5.69 -9.69
C CYS A 112 7.11 -5.97 -10.93
N ASP A 113 8.41 -5.74 -10.79
CA ASP A 113 9.45 -6.32 -11.64
C ASP A 113 9.96 -7.65 -11.04
N GLU A 114 10.73 -8.43 -11.79
CA GLU A 114 11.21 -9.77 -11.36
C GLU A 114 12.04 -9.73 -10.06
N SER A 115 12.77 -8.62 -9.83
CA SER A 115 13.62 -8.42 -8.67
C SER A 115 12.92 -7.75 -7.48
N ASP A 116 11.64 -7.41 -7.59
CA ASP A 116 10.95 -6.66 -6.54
C ASP A 116 10.74 -7.45 -5.25
N ASP A 117 10.69 -6.70 -4.16
CA ASP A 117 10.47 -7.21 -2.82
C ASP A 117 8.97 -7.38 -2.52
N LEU A 118 8.64 -8.36 -1.67
CA LEU A 118 7.29 -8.50 -1.14
C LEU A 118 7.10 -7.60 0.09
N ASP A 119 6.38 -6.49 -0.09
CA ASP A 119 6.05 -5.55 0.99
C ASP A 119 4.79 -5.97 1.76
N LEU A 120 4.91 -6.07 3.09
CA LEU A 120 3.83 -6.49 3.98
C LEU A 120 3.36 -5.38 4.92
N PHE A 121 2.03 -5.29 5.06
CA PHE A 121 1.33 -4.60 6.13
C PHE A 121 0.77 -5.63 7.10
N ILE A 122 1.10 -5.51 8.38
CA ILE A 122 0.75 -6.50 9.39
C ILE A 122 0.01 -5.81 10.54
N VAL A 123 -1.19 -6.31 10.88
CA VAL A 123 -1.86 -5.96 12.13
C VAL A 123 -1.53 -7.00 13.18
N THR A 124 -1.11 -6.58 14.36
CA THR A 124 -0.86 -7.47 15.50
C THR A 124 -1.82 -7.23 16.65
N SER A 125 -1.94 -8.21 17.55
CA SER A 125 -2.49 -7.99 18.88
C SER A 125 -1.68 -6.92 19.64
N PRO A 126 -2.27 -6.26 20.66
CA PRO A 126 -1.59 -5.22 21.42
C PRO A 126 -0.30 -5.72 22.07
N LYS A 127 0.75 -4.89 22.05
CA LYS A 127 2.11 -5.13 22.57
C LYS A 127 2.81 -6.35 22.00
N ARG A 128 2.63 -6.61 20.69
CA ARG A 128 3.22 -7.79 20.01
C ARG A 128 3.99 -7.48 18.75
N ILE A 129 4.03 -6.22 18.29
CA ILE A 129 4.72 -5.82 17.06
C ILE A 129 6.16 -6.35 17.02
N TRP A 130 6.95 -6.14 18.07
CA TRP A 130 8.37 -6.45 18.06
C TRP A 130 8.67 -7.94 18.22
N ILE A 131 7.78 -8.68 18.90
CA ILE A 131 7.82 -10.14 18.92
C ILE A 131 7.51 -10.69 17.52
N CYS A 132 6.41 -10.23 16.90
CA CYS A 132 6.05 -10.64 15.55
C CYS A 132 7.13 -10.29 14.54
N ASN A 133 7.66 -9.06 14.58
CA ASN A 133 8.76 -8.60 13.73
C ASN A 133 10.00 -9.48 13.88
N PHE A 134 10.37 -9.86 15.11
CA PHE A 134 11.50 -10.75 15.35
C PHE A 134 11.28 -12.17 14.81
N ILE A 135 10.07 -12.73 14.99
CA ILE A 135 9.73 -14.06 14.44
C ILE A 135 9.74 -14.01 12.91
N VAL A 136 9.12 -12.99 12.31
CA VAL A 136 9.12 -12.74 10.86
C VAL A 136 10.55 -12.60 10.34
N PHE A 137 11.42 -11.88 11.05
CA PHE A 137 12.84 -11.80 10.74
C PHE A 137 13.54 -13.17 10.73
N ILE A 138 13.30 -14.01 11.74
CA ILE A 138 13.85 -15.38 11.79
C ILE A 138 13.36 -16.20 10.59
N LEU A 139 12.05 -16.18 10.32
CA LEU A 139 11.47 -16.91 9.19
C LEU A 139 12.10 -16.49 7.87
N LYS A 140 12.28 -15.18 7.65
CA LYS A 140 12.96 -14.63 6.46
C LYS A 140 14.41 -15.08 6.33
N SER A 141 15.13 -15.15 7.46
CA SER A 141 16.49 -15.65 7.52
C SER A 141 16.59 -17.14 7.19
N MET A 142 15.66 -17.97 7.68
CA MET A 142 15.66 -19.41 7.42
C MET A 142 15.47 -19.77 5.95
N ILE A 143 14.66 -18.98 5.22
CA ILE A 143 14.44 -19.20 3.79
C ILE A 143 15.47 -18.49 2.89
N GLY A 144 16.45 -17.78 3.47
CA GLY A 144 17.48 -17.06 2.73
C GLY A 144 16.97 -15.86 1.92
N LYS A 145 15.81 -15.29 2.29
CA LYS A 145 15.10 -14.23 1.53
C LYS A 145 14.94 -12.94 2.31
N ARG A 146 15.88 -12.66 3.21
CA ARG A 146 15.86 -11.47 4.08
C ARG A 146 15.75 -10.15 3.31
N LEU A 147 16.31 -10.08 2.11
CA LEU A 147 16.27 -8.87 1.28
C LEU A 147 14.97 -8.76 0.47
N MET A 148 14.33 -9.89 0.14
CA MET A 148 13.19 -9.94 -0.79
C MET A 148 11.82 -9.85 -0.11
N ILE A 149 11.78 -9.71 1.22
CA ILE A 149 10.55 -9.62 1.99
C ILE A 149 10.69 -8.50 3.00
N ASN A 150 10.00 -7.40 2.72
CA ASN A 150 10.01 -6.21 3.53
C ASN A 150 8.73 -6.17 4.35
N ASP A 151 8.87 -6.31 5.66
CA ASP A 151 7.76 -6.10 6.59
C ASP A 151 7.62 -4.60 6.87
N ASN A 152 7.18 -3.91 5.82
CA ASN A 152 7.17 -2.46 5.69
C ASN A 152 6.40 -1.78 6.81
N PHE A 153 5.30 -2.38 7.26
CA PHE A 153 4.39 -1.74 8.20
C PHE A 153 3.80 -2.69 9.23
N TYR A 154 3.86 -2.30 10.51
CA TYR A 154 3.18 -2.94 11.62
C TYR A 154 2.33 -1.95 12.39
N ILE A 155 1.13 -2.39 12.77
CA ILE A 155 0.21 -1.62 13.59
C ILE A 155 -0.52 -2.53 14.57
N GLU A 156 -0.82 -2.03 15.76
CA GLU A 156 -1.63 -2.79 16.72
C GLU A 156 -3.12 -2.68 16.38
N SER A 157 -3.88 -3.75 16.65
CA SER A 157 -5.32 -3.80 16.41
C SER A 157 -6.15 -2.79 17.20
N GLN A 158 -5.59 -2.21 18.27
CA GLN A 158 -6.22 -1.12 19.04
C GLN A 158 -5.81 0.27 18.55
N GLN A 159 -4.95 0.38 17.54
CA GLN A 159 -4.37 1.63 17.05
C GLN A 159 -4.37 1.66 15.51
N LEU A 160 -5.46 1.26 14.86
CA LEU A 160 -5.55 1.11 13.39
C LEU A 160 -5.50 2.43 12.58
N SER A 161 -5.54 3.58 13.26
CA SER A 161 -5.48 4.88 12.58
C SER A 161 -4.06 5.15 12.05
N ILE A 162 -3.95 5.39 10.75
CA ILE A 162 -2.71 5.80 10.10
C ILE A 162 -2.36 7.20 10.56
N ARG A 163 -1.14 7.36 11.07
CA ARG A 163 -0.70 8.60 11.72
C ARG A 163 -0.36 9.72 10.74
N HIS A 164 0.36 9.36 9.67
CA HIS A 164 0.69 10.31 8.61
C HIS A 164 -0.44 10.30 7.58
N LYS A 165 -1.25 11.37 7.59
CA LYS A 165 -2.43 11.53 6.75
C LYS A 165 -2.10 12.40 5.56
N SER A 166 -2.23 11.84 4.37
CA SER A 166 -2.12 12.54 3.10
C SER A 166 -2.71 11.70 1.98
N TYR A 167 -2.93 12.34 0.84
CA TYR A 167 -3.27 11.69 -0.44
C TYR A 167 -2.50 10.39 -0.73
N TYR A 168 -1.16 10.40 -0.70
CA TYR A 168 -0.35 9.18 -0.89
C TYR A 168 -0.70 8.07 0.10
N SER A 169 -0.77 8.37 1.40
CA SER A 169 -1.13 7.36 2.40
C SER A 169 -2.56 6.85 2.24
N ALA A 170 -3.48 7.67 1.72
CA ALA A 170 -4.84 7.26 1.42
C ALA A 170 -4.87 6.25 0.27
N ILE A 171 -4.16 6.54 -0.82
CA ILE A 171 -4.01 5.61 -1.95
C ILE A 171 -3.36 4.30 -1.49
N GLN A 172 -2.25 4.36 -0.73
CA GLN A 172 -1.57 3.17 -0.24
C GLN A 172 -2.48 2.28 0.61
N LEU A 173 -3.27 2.87 1.51
CA LEU A 173 -4.18 2.11 2.36
C LEU A 173 -5.33 1.48 1.57
N LEU A 174 -5.90 2.18 0.58
CA LEU A 174 -7.04 1.69 -0.19
C LEU A 174 -6.64 0.71 -1.30
N GLN A 175 -5.44 0.85 -1.88
CA GLN A 175 -4.92 -0.09 -2.88
C GLN A 175 -4.28 -1.33 -2.27
N MET A 176 -4.00 -1.32 -0.96
CA MET A 176 -3.50 -2.49 -0.25
C MET A 176 -4.36 -3.73 -0.57
N ILE A 177 -3.70 -4.83 -0.94
CA ILE A 177 -4.37 -6.08 -1.28
C ILE A 177 -4.36 -6.98 -0.03
N PRO A 178 -5.51 -7.28 0.59
CA PRO A 178 -5.55 -8.15 1.76
C PRO A 178 -5.21 -9.60 1.36
N VAL A 179 -4.24 -10.18 2.05
CA VAL A 179 -3.95 -11.63 1.99
C VAL A 179 -4.90 -12.40 2.91
N SER A 180 -5.29 -11.76 4.01
CA SER A 180 -6.30 -12.25 4.95
C SER A 180 -7.54 -11.35 4.91
N VAL A 181 -8.65 -11.86 4.38
CA VAL A 181 -9.95 -11.19 4.42
C VAL A 181 -10.64 -11.53 5.73
N ASN A 182 -10.86 -10.53 6.57
CA ASN A 182 -11.46 -10.66 7.90
C ASN A 182 -11.87 -9.27 8.41
N ARG A 183 -12.29 -9.13 9.67
CA ARG A 183 -12.76 -7.84 10.25
C ARG A 183 -11.82 -6.65 10.04
N PHE A 184 -10.51 -6.87 9.85
CA PHE A 184 -9.55 -5.78 9.65
C PHE A 184 -9.60 -5.18 8.25
N THR A 185 -10.19 -5.84 7.25
CA THR A 185 -10.42 -5.22 5.93
C THR A 185 -11.31 -3.99 6.04
N ASP A 186 -12.31 -4.07 6.92
CA ASP A 186 -13.28 -2.99 7.13
C ASP A 186 -12.77 -2.03 8.23
N ASN A 187 -12.29 -2.56 9.36
CA ASN A 187 -11.81 -1.72 10.46
C ASN A 187 -10.69 -0.76 10.04
N LEU A 188 -9.77 -1.17 9.16
CA LEU A 188 -8.70 -0.27 8.71
C LEU A 188 -9.25 0.94 7.93
N ILE A 189 -10.41 0.83 7.30
CA ILE A 189 -11.07 1.95 6.63
C ILE A 189 -11.83 2.78 7.67
N ASP A 190 -12.61 2.12 8.53
CA ASP A 190 -13.45 2.77 9.53
C ASP A 190 -12.65 3.62 10.52
N PHE A 191 -11.45 3.16 10.89
CA PHE A 191 -10.54 3.89 11.78
C PHE A 191 -9.76 5.02 11.08
N ASN A 192 -9.98 5.22 9.77
CA ASN A 192 -9.35 6.24 8.95
C ASN A 192 -10.39 7.08 8.18
N PRO A 193 -11.33 7.77 8.87
CA PRO A 193 -12.38 8.56 8.20
C PRO A 193 -11.83 9.73 7.36
N TRP A 194 -10.59 10.16 7.64
CA TRP A 194 -9.87 11.17 6.86
C TRP A 194 -9.60 10.74 5.41
N LEU A 195 -9.73 9.45 5.08
CA LEU A 195 -9.64 8.98 3.69
C LEU A 195 -10.67 9.69 2.78
N ALA A 196 -11.87 9.95 3.30
CA ALA A 196 -12.94 10.62 2.56
C ALA A 196 -12.59 12.07 2.19
N SER A 197 -11.77 12.75 3.00
CA SER A 197 -11.34 14.12 2.70
C SER A 197 -10.21 14.17 1.67
N GLU A 198 -9.37 13.13 1.59
CA GLU A 198 -8.27 13.08 0.62
C GLU A 198 -8.70 12.49 -0.73
N LEU A 199 -9.71 11.60 -0.74
CA LEU A 199 -10.20 10.88 -1.91
C LEU A 199 -11.74 10.96 -1.95
N PRO A 200 -12.33 12.12 -2.27
CA PRO A 200 -13.77 12.35 -2.14
C PRO A 200 -14.65 11.50 -3.06
N ASN A 201 -14.07 10.91 -4.11
CA ASN A 201 -14.81 10.14 -5.12
C ASN A 201 -14.70 8.62 -4.93
N ILE A 202 -13.93 8.16 -3.93
CA ILE A 202 -13.66 6.73 -3.77
C ILE A 202 -14.80 6.00 -3.05
N LYS A 203 -15.04 4.76 -3.46
CA LYS A 203 -15.78 3.80 -2.63
C LYS A 203 -14.84 3.31 -1.53
N LEU A 204 -15.11 3.69 -0.28
CA LEU A 204 -14.32 3.31 0.90
C LEU A 204 -14.45 1.81 1.20
N LYS A 205 -13.75 0.99 0.41
CA LYS A 205 -13.61 -0.46 0.58
C LYS A 205 -12.22 -0.90 0.15
N MET A 206 -11.68 -1.94 0.77
CA MET A 206 -10.38 -2.49 0.37
C MET A 206 -10.48 -3.22 -0.95
N ASN A 207 -9.38 -3.21 -1.71
CA ASN A 207 -9.27 -3.91 -2.98
C ASN A 207 -9.07 -5.42 -2.77
N ILE A 208 -10.16 -6.15 -2.53
CA ILE A 208 -10.13 -7.61 -2.40
C ILE A 208 -10.00 -8.23 -3.80
N LYS A 209 -8.91 -8.97 -4.00
CA LYS A 209 -8.63 -9.72 -5.23
C LYS A 209 -8.48 -11.20 -4.88
N ASP A 210 -9.46 -12.03 -5.25
CA ASP A 210 -9.56 -13.43 -4.81
C ASP A 210 -8.26 -14.25 -5.03
N LYS A 211 -7.55 -14.00 -6.13
CA LYS A 211 -6.27 -14.68 -6.42
C LYS A 211 -5.18 -14.45 -5.36
N TYR A 212 -5.24 -13.37 -4.59
CA TYR A 212 -4.29 -13.05 -3.51
C TYR A 212 -4.79 -13.45 -2.11
N VAL A 213 -6.03 -13.89 -1.98
CA VAL A 213 -6.63 -14.25 -0.68
C VAL A 213 -6.19 -15.66 -0.28
N LEU A 214 -5.49 -15.77 0.85
CA LEU A 214 -5.11 -17.07 1.44
C LEU A 214 -5.99 -17.46 2.63
N PHE A 215 -6.61 -16.48 3.29
CA PHE A 215 -7.37 -16.68 4.51
C PHE A 215 -8.64 -15.86 4.47
N ASN A 216 -9.76 -16.48 4.82
CA ASN A 216 -11.05 -15.80 4.96
C ASN A 216 -11.67 -16.13 6.32
N GLN A 217 -10.97 -15.77 7.39
CA GLN A 217 -11.38 -16.08 8.75
C GLN A 217 -10.85 -15.06 9.75
N ASN A 218 -11.69 -14.72 10.73
CA ASN A 218 -11.25 -13.98 11.90
C ASN A 218 -10.40 -14.89 12.78
N LYS A 219 -9.24 -14.40 13.21
CA LYS A 219 -8.57 -15.01 14.35
C LYS A 219 -9.32 -14.60 15.62
N THR A 220 -9.64 -15.59 16.44
CA THR A 220 -10.15 -15.31 17.78
C THR A 220 -9.01 -14.73 18.61
N ASP A 221 -9.30 -13.68 19.39
CA ASP A 221 -8.32 -12.99 20.26
C ASP A 221 -7.90 -13.82 21.49
N ARG A 222 -7.95 -15.16 21.36
CA ARG A 222 -7.86 -16.13 22.47
C ARG A 222 -6.49 -16.21 23.14
N ILE A 223 -5.53 -15.38 22.72
CA ILE A 223 -4.15 -15.41 23.22
C ILE A 223 -3.78 -14.02 23.77
N PHE A 224 -4.55 -13.57 24.77
CA PHE A 224 -4.15 -12.53 25.72
C PHE A 224 -3.05 -13.08 26.66
N PHE A 225 -1.94 -13.60 26.11
CA PHE A 225 -0.78 -13.96 26.94
C PHE A 225 -0.04 -12.70 27.37
N LYS A 226 -0.54 -12.01 28.39
CA LYS A 226 0.18 -10.93 29.09
C LYS A 226 1.65 -11.26 29.49
N PRO A 227 2.10 -12.51 29.76
CA PRO A 227 3.49 -12.74 30.18
C PRO A 227 4.59 -12.32 29.21
N PHE A 228 4.28 -11.92 27.95
CA PHE A 228 5.31 -11.53 26.98
C PHE A 228 5.44 -10.02 26.74
N ASP A 229 4.71 -9.17 27.48
CA ASP A 229 4.79 -7.71 27.29
C ASP A 229 6.21 -7.17 27.52
N TRP A 230 6.91 -7.70 28.54
CA TRP A 230 8.29 -7.35 28.83
C TRP A 230 9.24 -7.74 27.67
N LEU A 231 9.00 -8.88 27.03
CA LEU A 231 9.80 -9.35 25.90
C LEU A 231 9.63 -8.43 24.69
N ASN A 232 8.40 -8.01 24.38
CA ASN A 232 8.14 -7.04 23.32
C ASN A 232 8.93 -5.75 23.54
N LYS A 233 8.95 -5.25 24.79
CA LYS A 233 9.71 -4.05 25.17
C LYS A 233 11.22 -4.24 25.03
N ILE A 234 11.75 -5.41 25.40
CA ILE A 234 13.18 -5.71 25.21
C ILE A 234 13.53 -5.74 23.73
N LEU A 235 12.75 -6.46 22.91
CA LEU A 235 12.99 -6.56 21.47
C LEU A 235 12.90 -5.20 20.78
N PHE A 236 11.93 -4.35 21.17
CA PHE A 236 11.86 -2.97 20.70
C PHE A 236 13.15 -2.20 21.00
N ASN A 237 13.61 -2.24 22.26
CA ASN A 237 14.81 -1.53 22.67
C ASN A 237 16.07 -2.02 21.93
N LEU A 238 16.19 -3.33 21.71
CA LEU A 238 17.28 -3.92 20.93
C LEU A 238 17.23 -3.46 19.47
N TYR A 239 16.05 -3.48 18.85
CA TYR A 239 15.86 -3.02 17.48
C TYR A 239 16.22 -1.53 17.33
N GLN A 240 15.73 -0.69 18.24
CA GLN A 240 16.02 0.74 18.23
C GLN A 240 17.51 1.03 18.43
N ARG A 241 18.20 0.28 19.32
CA ARG A 241 19.66 0.39 19.49
C ARG A 241 20.40 -0.02 18.21
N LYS A 242 19.99 -1.10 17.55
CA LYS A 242 20.56 -1.52 16.27
C LYS A 242 20.40 -0.42 15.20
N LYS A 243 19.21 0.14 15.05
CA LYS A 243 18.94 1.20 14.06
C LYS A 243 19.73 2.48 14.31
N ARG A 244 19.90 2.87 15.58
CA ARG A 244 20.79 4.00 15.95
C ARG A 244 22.25 3.76 15.55
N ARG A 245 22.76 2.52 15.72
CA ARG A 245 24.13 2.17 15.31
C ARG A 245 24.30 2.16 13.79
N GLU A 246 23.25 1.84 13.03
CA GLU A 246 23.23 1.91 11.57
C GLU A 246 23.20 3.36 11.04
N GLY A 247 23.20 4.38 11.91
CA GLY A 247 23.21 5.80 11.51
C GLY A 247 21.92 6.26 10.84
N LEU A 248 20.84 5.49 10.94
CA LEU A 248 19.60 5.78 10.25
C LEU A 248 18.87 6.96 10.92
N PRO A 249 18.59 8.06 10.19
CA PRO A 249 17.76 9.12 10.72
C PRO A 249 16.38 8.53 10.97
N THR A 250 16.01 8.40 12.25
CA THR A 250 14.64 8.03 12.63
C THR A 250 13.81 9.32 12.61
N SER A 251 13.62 9.91 11.42
CA SER A 251 12.71 11.04 11.23
C SER A 251 11.28 10.52 11.10
N ALA A 252 10.29 11.32 11.51
CA ALA A 252 8.87 10.95 11.40
C ALA A 252 8.42 10.65 9.96
N GLU A 253 9.20 11.10 8.97
CA GLU A 253 8.90 11.05 7.55
C GLU A 253 9.57 9.87 6.81
N THR A 254 10.37 9.02 7.45
CA THR A 254 10.99 7.87 6.76
C THR A 254 10.71 6.59 7.51
N ILE A 255 11.55 6.28 8.50
CA ILE A 255 11.39 5.16 9.42
C ILE A 255 10.82 5.71 10.73
N PHE A 256 9.61 5.28 11.06
CA PHE A 256 8.94 5.66 12.30
C PHE A 256 8.67 4.43 13.14
N ILE A 257 9.33 4.34 14.30
CA ILE A 257 9.24 3.17 15.18
C ILE A 257 8.80 3.58 16.59
N ARG A 258 7.78 2.88 17.10
CA ARG A 258 7.27 2.96 18.47
C ARG A 258 6.93 1.55 18.96
N GLU A 259 6.58 1.42 20.23
CA GLU A 259 6.15 0.13 20.78
C GLU A 259 4.88 -0.41 20.09
N ASP A 260 3.99 0.50 19.66
CA ASP A 260 2.63 0.25 19.15
C ASP A 260 2.46 0.49 17.63
N TYR A 261 3.52 0.93 16.95
CA TYR A 261 3.48 1.28 15.53
C TYR A 261 4.88 1.21 14.92
N ALA A 262 5.03 0.60 13.75
CA ALA A 262 6.29 0.59 13.03
C ALA A 262 6.10 0.76 11.52
N LYS A 263 6.72 1.80 10.95
CA LYS A 263 6.95 1.96 9.52
C LYS A 263 8.45 1.82 9.28
N LEU A 264 8.85 0.79 8.54
CA LEU A 264 10.24 0.33 8.47
C LEU A 264 10.93 0.62 7.13
N HIS A 265 10.19 1.07 6.11
CA HIS A 265 10.74 1.43 4.80
C HIS A 265 11.22 2.88 4.74
N ARG A 266 12.29 3.11 3.94
CA ARG A 266 12.99 4.41 3.86
C ARG A 266 12.37 5.38 2.86
N TYR A 267 11.87 4.88 1.73
CA TYR A 267 11.37 5.74 0.67
C TYR A 267 9.89 6.05 0.87
N GLN A 268 9.62 7.35 0.86
CA GLN A 268 8.29 7.92 0.78
C GLN A 268 8.20 8.67 -0.54
N PHE A 269 7.35 8.21 -1.46
CA PHE A 269 7.06 8.94 -2.69
C PHE A 269 6.19 10.19 -2.45
N HIS A 270 5.96 10.62 -1.20
CA HIS A 270 5.07 11.76 -0.89
C HIS A 270 5.44 13.02 -1.69
N THR A 271 6.74 13.32 -1.83
CA THR A 271 7.23 14.44 -2.62
C THR A 271 6.91 14.31 -4.10
N ASP A 272 6.91 13.08 -4.63
CA ASP A 272 6.62 12.82 -6.04
C ASP A 272 5.13 13.04 -6.32
N TYR A 273 4.25 12.56 -5.43
CA TYR A 273 2.80 12.71 -5.57
C TYR A 273 2.40 14.19 -5.61
N ASP A 274 2.84 15.01 -4.66
CA ASP A 274 2.43 16.43 -4.62
C ASP A 274 3.00 17.23 -5.79
N HIS A 275 4.19 16.89 -6.27
CA HIS A 275 4.82 17.55 -7.41
C HIS A 275 4.03 17.38 -8.72
N PHE A 276 3.37 16.24 -8.95
CA PHE A 276 2.51 16.04 -10.14
C PHE A 276 1.31 16.99 -10.17
N PHE A 277 0.75 17.34 -9.01
CA PHE A 277 -0.37 18.27 -8.93
C PHE A 277 0.07 19.74 -8.92
N VAL A 278 1.31 20.05 -8.49
CA VAL A 278 1.84 21.43 -8.47
C VAL A 278 2.35 21.87 -9.84
N LYS A 279 3.06 21.02 -10.60
CA LYS A 279 3.62 21.40 -11.92
C LYS A 279 2.57 21.78 -12.95
N GLU A 280 1.38 21.20 -12.88
CA GLU A 280 0.30 21.48 -13.84
C GLU A 280 -0.42 22.81 -13.53
N ASN A 281 -0.45 23.24 -12.26
CA ASN A 281 -0.95 24.57 -11.89
C ASN A 281 -0.06 25.72 -12.37
N ILE A 282 1.21 25.45 -12.69
CA ILE A 282 2.17 26.48 -13.14
C ILE A 282 2.21 26.59 -14.67
N ASN A 283 1.81 25.53 -15.39
CA ASN A 283 1.78 25.48 -16.86
C ASN A 283 0.37 25.68 -17.44
N ALA A 284 -0.62 26.02 -16.62
CA ALA A 284 -2.00 26.36 -16.99
C ALA A 284 -2.21 27.88 -17.03
#